data_AF-A0A4Q3XIZ7-F1
#
_entry.id   AF-A0A4Q3XIZ7-F1
#
_cell.length_a   1.000
_cell.length_b   1.000
_cell.length_c   1.000
_cell.angle_alpha   90.00
_cell.angle_beta   90.00
_cell.angle_gamma   90.00
#
_symmetry.space_group_name_H-M   'P 1'
#
loop_
_entity.id
_entity.type
_entity.pdbx_description
1 polymer ?
#
loop_
_entity_poly.entity_id
_entity_poly.type
_entity_poly.pdbx_seq_one_letter_code
_entity_poly.pdbx_strand_id
1 'polypeptide(L)'
;MAPEKQTVTVEVDGRKLGLSNLDKVLFPATETTKGEVLHYYATVAPVLLPQLEHRPLTRIRFPEGVGGISFFEKNLPQGAPDWLGRVTIDSRGSRGGDQVTYPLVEDVAGLTYLANLASIELHVPQWRVDANLTPKNPDRLVIDLDPGAPAGLHECAVLALAVRERLTDLGHDTSVPVTSGSKGLQLYAPLDGSRSSDEVSDSMREVAQALTKDMPDLVVWKMTTNLRKGKILLDWSQNVAAKTTVCPYSMRAKERPTVAAPRTWDELERETQHPGVLRQLDFEDVLERLDRDGDLMDAIEH
;
A
#
# COMPACT_ATOMS: atom_id res chain seq x y z
N MET A 1 -24.14 25.01 19.83
CA MET A 1 -24.59 24.64 18.48
C MET A 1 -23.43 23.89 17.84
N ALA A 2 -23.65 22.69 17.30
CA ALA A 2 -22.63 22.05 16.49
C ALA A 2 -22.34 22.96 15.29
N PRO A 3 -21.08 23.15 14.88
CA PRO A 3 -20.77 23.97 13.71
C PRO A 3 -21.55 23.45 12.49
N GLU A 4 -22.14 24.37 11.74
CA GLU A 4 -22.89 24.06 10.53
C GLU A 4 -21.97 23.33 9.56
N LYS A 5 -22.43 22.20 9.01
CA LYS A 5 -21.60 21.32 8.20
C LYS A 5 -21.31 21.97 6.85
N GLN A 6 -20.25 22.78 6.77
CA GLN A 6 -19.84 23.43 5.54
C GLN A 6 -19.47 22.36 4.51
N THR A 7 -20.21 22.39 3.39
CA THR A 7 -19.97 21.54 2.24
C THR A 7 -19.58 22.44 1.08
N VAL A 8 -18.41 22.20 0.51
CA VAL A 8 -17.91 22.88 -0.68
C VAL A 8 -18.12 21.95 -1.87
N THR A 9 -18.82 22.44 -2.89
CA THR A 9 -18.92 21.72 -4.17
C THR A 9 -17.71 22.04 -5.03
N VAL A 10 -16.98 21.01 -5.44
CA VAL A 10 -15.83 21.10 -6.35
C VAL A 10 -16.13 20.32 -7.62
N GLU A 11 -15.44 20.66 -8.71
CA GLU A 11 -15.46 19.90 -9.95
C GLU A 11 -14.09 19.22 -10.12
N VAL A 12 -14.07 17.89 -10.25
CA VAL A 12 -12.87 17.06 -10.43
C VAL A 12 -13.14 16.10 -11.57
N ASP A 13 -12.29 16.09 -12.61
CA ASP A 13 -12.47 15.30 -13.84
C ASP A 13 -13.89 15.41 -14.43
N GLY A 14 -14.44 16.64 -14.47
CA GLY A 14 -15.80 16.92 -14.96
C GLY A 14 -16.93 16.44 -14.05
N ARG A 15 -16.63 15.99 -12.83
CA ARG A 15 -17.62 15.48 -11.86
C ARG A 15 -17.77 16.42 -10.68
N LYS A 16 -19.01 16.72 -10.30
CA LYS A 16 -19.32 17.55 -9.12
C LYS A 16 -19.29 16.72 -7.84
N LEU A 17 -18.42 17.08 -6.91
CA LEU A 17 -18.25 16.41 -5.62
C LEU A 17 -18.53 17.38 -4.47
N GLY A 18 -19.28 16.93 -3.46
CA GLY A 18 -19.47 17.66 -2.21
C GLY A 18 -18.39 17.26 -1.19
N LEU A 19 -17.42 18.13 -0.96
CA LEU A 19 -16.42 17.96 0.10
C LEU A 19 -16.91 18.62 1.38
N SER A 20 -16.76 17.96 2.52
CA SER A 20 -17.22 18.50 3.81
C SER A 20 -16.17 18.32 4.89
N ASN A 21 -16.24 19.16 5.93
CA ASN A 21 -15.36 19.09 7.09
C ASN A 21 -13.86 19.16 6.71
N LEU A 22 -13.49 20.07 5.81
CA LEU A 22 -12.10 20.17 5.32
C LEU A 22 -11.11 20.50 6.46
N ASP A 23 -11.51 21.35 7.40
CA ASP A 23 -10.70 21.74 8.56
C ASP A 23 -10.65 20.67 9.66
N LYS A 24 -11.32 19.52 9.47
CA LYS A 24 -11.31 18.45 10.46
C LYS A 24 -9.91 17.86 10.56
N VAL A 25 -9.29 17.97 11.73
CA VAL A 25 -8.03 17.30 12.05
C VAL A 25 -8.22 15.78 12.00
N LEU A 26 -7.47 15.10 11.13
CA LEU A 26 -7.42 13.64 11.03
C LEU A 26 -6.18 13.06 11.72
N PHE A 27 -5.08 13.81 11.81
CA PHE A 27 -3.85 13.43 12.53
C PHE A 27 -3.56 14.44 13.65
N PRO A 28 -3.95 14.15 14.91
CA PRO A 28 -3.80 15.11 16.00
C PRO A 28 -2.35 15.50 16.31
N ALA A 29 -1.38 14.60 16.14
CA ALA A 29 0.02 14.87 16.51
C ALA A 29 0.70 15.91 15.59
N THR A 30 0.18 16.09 14.38
CA THR A 30 0.69 17.02 13.37
C THR A 30 -0.35 18.06 12.96
N GLU A 31 -1.52 18.07 13.60
CA GLU A 31 -2.70 18.87 13.25
C GLU A 31 -3.18 18.71 11.79
N THR A 32 -2.74 17.65 11.09
CA THR A 32 -3.05 17.46 9.67
C THR A 32 -4.54 17.23 9.47
N THR A 33 -5.12 18.06 8.60
CA THR A 33 -6.54 18.17 8.32
C THR A 33 -6.99 17.25 7.18
N LYS A 34 -8.31 17.05 7.07
CA LYS A 34 -8.92 16.34 5.96
C LYS A 34 -8.66 17.03 4.62
N GLY A 35 -8.63 18.36 4.59
CA GLY A 35 -8.27 19.14 3.41
C GLY A 35 -6.87 18.83 2.90
N GLU A 36 -5.89 18.70 3.80
CA GLU A 36 -4.52 18.33 3.46
C GLU A 36 -4.40 16.88 2.97
N VAL A 37 -5.14 15.94 3.59
CA VAL A 37 -5.21 14.56 3.09
C VAL A 37 -5.79 14.50 1.68
N LEU A 38 -6.85 15.27 1.41
CA LEU A 38 -7.44 15.41 0.08
C LEU A 38 -6.45 16.02 -0.92
N HIS A 39 -5.74 17.08 -0.51
CA HIS A 39 -4.74 17.74 -1.33
C HIS A 39 -3.59 16.81 -1.69
N TYR A 40 -3.06 16.07 -0.71
CA TYR A 40 -2.01 15.06 -0.96
C TYR A 40 -2.47 14.05 -2.00
N TYR A 41 -3.64 13.41 -1.81
CA TYR A 41 -4.12 12.40 -2.74
C TYR A 41 -4.39 12.95 -4.14
N ALA A 42 -4.91 14.16 -4.26
CA ALA A 42 -5.05 14.81 -5.57
C ALA A 42 -3.69 15.10 -6.22
N THR A 43 -2.68 15.46 -5.43
CA THR A 43 -1.34 15.81 -5.92
C THR A 43 -0.55 14.58 -6.37
N VAL A 44 -0.61 13.47 -5.61
CA VAL A 44 0.07 12.21 -5.98
C VAL A 44 -0.75 11.36 -6.94
N ALA A 45 -1.95 11.79 -7.34
CA ALA A 45 -2.81 11.01 -8.23
C ALA A 45 -2.11 10.53 -9.52
N PRO A 46 -1.27 11.34 -10.20
CA PRO A 46 -0.58 10.88 -11.41
C PRO A 46 0.30 9.63 -11.23
N VAL A 47 0.88 9.44 -10.03
CA VAL A 47 1.76 8.32 -9.69
C VAL A 47 1.07 7.22 -8.88
N LEU A 48 0.00 7.57 -8.17
CA LEU A 48 -0.78 6.62 -7.38
C LEU A 48 -1.82 5.87 -8.22
N LEU A 49 -2.45 6.53 -9.20
CA LEU A 49 -3.52 5.91 -10.00
C LEU A 49 -3.04 4.70 -10.82
N PRO A 50 -1.87 4.72 -11.49
CA PRO A 50 -1.33 3.53 -12.16
C PRO A 50 -1.16 2.34 -11.20
N GLN A 51 -0.83 2.60 -9.94
CA GLN A 51 -0.66 1.58 -8.90
C GLN A 51 -2.00 0.98 -8.41
N LEU A 52 -3.11 1.72 -8.59
CA LEU A 52 -4.48 1.32 -8.25
C LEU A 52 -5.25 0.73 -9.44
N GLU A 53 -4.77 0.98 -10.66
CA GLU A 53 -5.51 0.74 -11.90
C GLU A 53 -6.03 -0.70 -12.01
N HIS A 54 -7.34 -0.83 -12.21
CA HIS A 54 -8.05 -2.11 -12.31
C HIS A 54 -7.83 -3.07 -11.12
N ARG A 55 -7.41 -2.59 -9.95
CA ARG A 55 -7.28 -3.40 -8.73
C ARG A 55 -8.49 -3.19 -7.82
N PRO A 56 -9.13 -4.26 -7.30
CA PRO A 56 -10.22 -4.11 -6.34
C PRO A 56 -9.70 -3.52 -5.03
N LEU A 57 -10.13 -2.30 -4.73
CA LEU A 57 -9.57 -1.50 -3.64
C LEU A 57 -10.28 -1.78 -2.31
N THR A 58 -9.51 -2.23 -1.32
CA THR A 58 -9.90 -2.22 0.09
C THR A 58 -9.48 -0.90 0.73
N ARG A 59 -10.38 -0.26 1.46
CA ARG A 59 -10.09 0.99 2.16
C ARG A 59 -10.04 0.75 3.66
N ILE A 60 -9.17 1.46 4.37
CA ILE A 60 -9.28 1.62 5.81
C ILE A 60 -9.69 3.05 6.11
N ARG A 61 -10.86 3.18 6.74
CA ARG A 61 -11.50 4.47 6.97
C ARG A 61 -11.34 4.92 8.41
N PHE A 62 -11.11 6.21 8.58
CA PHE A 62 -10.93 6.88 9.87
C PHE A 62 -11.83 8.11 9.96
N PRO A 63 -13.17 7.93 10.07
CA PRO A 63 -14.12 9.05 10.00
C PRO A 63 -13.84 10.15 11.02
N GLU A 64 -13.32 9.78 12.19
CA GLU A 64 -12.98 10.68 13.30
C GLU A 64 -11.47 10.94 13.45
N GLY A 65 -10.67 10.60 12.42
CA GLY A 65 -9.21 10.68 12.47
C GLY A 65 -8.55 9.44 13.10
N VAL A 66 -7.21 9.42 13.10
CA VAL A 66 -6.39 8.26 13.48
C VAL A 66 -6.47 7.87 14.96
N GLY A 67 -6.92 8.79 15.81
CA GLY A 67 -7.20 8.51 17.23
C GLY A 67 -8.59 7.93 17.51
N GLY A 68 -9.46 7.87 16.49
CA GLY A 68 -10.83 7.37 16.61
C GLY A 68 -10.97 5.91 16.17
N ILE A 69 -12.23 5.52 15.89
CA ILE A 69 -12.51 4.20 15.33
C ILE A 69 -12.00 4.10 13.89
N SER A 70 -11.55 2.90 13.52
CA SER A 70 -11.23 2.56 12.15
C SER A 70 -11.92 1.27 11.73
N PHE A 71 -12.16 1.13 10.43
CA PHE A 71 -12.71 -0.11 9.88
C PHE A 71 -12.21 -0.36 8.46
N PHE A 72 -12.04 -1.64 8.16
CA PHE A 72 -11.77 -2.12 6.82
C PHE A 72 -13.09 -2.16 6.04
N GLU A 73 -13.08 -1.55 4.86
CA GLU A 73 -14.23 -1.50 3.98
C GLU A 73 -13.85 -2.05 2.62
N LYS A 74 -14.35 -3.26 2.33
CA LYS A 74 -14.19 -3.93 1.04
C LYS A 74 -15.34 -3.58 0.11
N ASN A 75 -16.58 -3.78 0.59
CA ASN A 75 -17.78 -3.40 -0.15
C ASN A 75 -17.84 -1.89 -0.38
N LEU A 76 -18.27 -1.46 -1.56
CA LEU A 76 -18.64 -0.09 -1.82
C LEU A 76 -19.73 0.35 -0.83
N PRO A 77 -19.64 1.57 -0.28
CA PRO A 77 -20.70 2.09 0.59
C PRO A 77 -22.00 2.24 -0.21
N GLN A 78 -23.13 2.03 0.47
CA GLN A 78 -24.44 2.27 -0.12
C GLN A 78 -24.56 3.74 -0.56
N GLY A 79 -25.00 3.97 -1.80
CA GLY A 79 -25.08 5.31 -2.39
C GLY A 79 -23.76 5.81 -3.01
N ALA A 80 -22.77 4.92 -3.20
CA ALA A 80 -21.61 5.25 -4.02
C ALA A 80 -22.05 5.71 -5.43
N PRO A 81 -21.42 6.77 -5.99
CA PRO A 81 -21.81 7.30 -7.29
C PRO A 81 -21.75 6.27 -8.41
N ASP A 82 -22.67 6.36 -9.37
CA ASP A 82 -22.76 5.40 -10.49
C ASP A 82 -21.56 5.45 -11.43
N TRP A 83 -20.90 6.60 -11.52
CA TRP A 83 -19.67 6.77 -12.30
C TRP A 83 -18.44 6.16 -11.64
N LEU A 84 -18.51 5.75 -10.36
CA LEU A 84 -17.40 5.10 -9.69
C LEU A 84 -17.32 3.64 -10.16
N GLY A 85 -16.19 3.31 -10.79
CA GLY A 85 -15.89 1.96 -11.27
C GLY A 85 -16.03 0.93 -10.15
N ARG A 86 -16.48 -0.28 -10.51
CA ARG A 86 -16.74 -1.34 -9.53
C ARG A 86 -16.56 -2.73 -10.11
N VAL A 87 -16.17 -3.66 -9.26
CA VAL A 87 -16.11 -5.09 -9.59
C VAL A 87 -16.65 -5.94 -8.45
N THR A 88 -17.42 -6.97 -8.79
CA THR A 88 -17.95 -7.94 -7.83
C THR A 88 -17.09 -9.20 -7.88
N ILE A 89 -16.51 -9.57 -6.73
CA ILE A 89 -15.69 -10.76 -6.58
C ILE A 89 -16.37 -11.74 -5.64
N ASP A 90 -16.43 -13.01 -6.02
CA ASP A 90 -16.90 -14.08 -5.15
C ASP A 90 -15.89 -14.29 -4.00
N SER A 91 -16.33 -14.15 -2.74
CA SER A 91 -15.47 -14.47 -1.60
C SER A 91 -15.39 -15.99 -1.40
N ARG A 92 -14.56 -16.66 -2.19
CA ARG A 92 -14.22 -18.07 -1.96
C ARG A 92 -13.34 -18.17 -0.71
N GLY A 93 -13.96 -18.17 0.47
CA GLY A 93 -13.27 -18.24 1.76
C GLY A 93 -14.18 -18.00 2.97
N SER A 94 -15.29 -17.29 2.79
CA SER A 94 -16.37 -17.20 3.78
C SER A 94 -17.28 -18.42 3.60
N ARG A 95 -17.61 -19.14 4.67
CA ARG A 95 -18.67 -20.16 4.63
C ARG A 95 -20.00 -19.46 4.28
N GLY A 96 -20.32 -19.26 3.00
CA GLY A 96 -21.52 -18.51 2.62
C GLY A 96 -21.67 -18.06 1.17
N GLY A 97 -20.64 -18.10 0.31
CA GLY A 97 -20.81 -17.63 -1.09
C GLY A 97 -21.11 -16.14 -1.21
N ASP A 98 -20.67 -15.34 -0.24
CA ASP A 98 -20.91 -13.90 -0.25
C ASP A 98 -20.10 -13.22 -1.37
N GLN A 99 -20.77 -12.40 -2.15
CA GLN A 99 -20.17 -11.53 -3.15
C GLN A 99 -19.75 -10.21 -2.51
N VAL A 100 -18.59 -9.68 -2.91
CA VAL A 100 -18.08 -8.39 -2.44
C VAL A 100 -17.85 -7.47 -3.63
N THR A 101 -18.48 -6.30 -3.61
CA THR A 101 -18.36 -5.30 -4.66
C THR A 101 -17.33 -4.24 -4.27
N TYR A 102 -16.15 -4.26 -4.90
CA TYR A 102 -15.06 -3.33 -4.64
C TYR A 102 -15.13 -2.12 -5.58
N PRO A 103 -14.67 -0.93 -5.16
CA PRO A 103 -14.33 0.16 -6.07
C PRO A 103 -13.15 -0.22 -6.96
N LEU A 104 -13.21 0.22 -8.20
CA LEU A 104 -12.07 0.41 -9.09
C LEU A 104 -11.83 1.92 -9.20
N VAL A 105 -10.63 2.37 -8.83
CA VAL A 105 -10.28 3.80 -8.79
C VAL A 105 -9.32 4.08 -9.92
N GLU A 106 -9.82 4.76 -10.94
CA GLU A 106 -9.13 4.97 -12.22
C GLU A 106 -8.89 6.45 -12.52
N ASP A 107 -9.38 7.35 -11.66
CA ASP A 107 -9.28 8.79 -11.86
C ASP A 107 -9.25 9.59 -10.54
N VAL A 108 -8.91 10.88 -10.64
CA VAL A 108 -8.74 11.78 -9.51
C VAL A 108 -10.07 12.00 -8.79
N ALA A 109 -11.20 11.99 -9.52
CA ALA A 109 -12.51 12.13 -8.93
C ALA A 109 -12.88 10.96 -8.00
N GLY A 110 -12.61 9.71 -8.43
CA GLY A 110 -12.82 8.51 -7.61
C GLY A 110 -11.93 8.50 -6.37
N LEU A 111 -10.66 8.87 -6.53
CA LEU A 111 -9.71 8.98 -5.43
C LEU A 111 -10.16 10.07 -4.43
N THR A 112 -10.53 11.25 -4.93
CA THR A 112 -11.05 12.37 -4.13
C THR A 112 -12.31 11.97 -3.36
N TYR A 113 -13.23 11.25 -4.00
CA TYR A 113 -14.45 10.76 -3.35
C TYR A 113 -14.11 9.85 -2.16
N LEU A 114 -13.20 8.89 -2.33
CA LEU A 114 -12.82 7.96 -1.26
C LEU A 114 -12.05 8.65 -0.12
N ALA A 115 -11.12 9.56 -0.45
CA ALA A 115 -10.42 10.38 0.53
C ALA A 115 -11.40 11.26 1.33
N ASN A 116 -12.44 11.80 0.68
CA ASN A 116 -13.51 12.56 1.34
C ASN A 116 -14.32 11.70 2.33
N LEU A 117 -14.39 10.38 2.13
CA LEU A 117 -14.96 9.42 3.09
C LEU A 117 -13.99 9.04 4.23
N ALA A 118 -12.87 9.75 4.35
CA ALA A 118 -11.76 9.50 5.26
C ALA A 118 -11.12 8.11 5.06
N SER A 119 -11.06 7.64 3.80
CA SER A 119 -10.26 6.47 3.42
C SER A 119 -8.78 6.87 3.42
N ILE A 120 -8.13 6.76 4.58
CA ILE A 120 -6.73 7.18 4.74
C ILE A 120 -5.80 6.12 4.15
N GLU A 121 -6.06 4.84 4.34
CA GLU A 121 -5.22 3.77 3.75
C GLU A 121 -5.94 3.09 2.59
N LEU A 122 -5.19 2.91 1.50
CA LEU A 122 -5.61 2.25 0.26
C LEU A 122 -4.83 0.94 0.12
N HIS A 123 -5.54 -0.18 0.04
CA HIS A 123 -4.96 -1.52 -0.01
C HIS A 123 -5.46 -2.27 -1.23
N VAL A 124 -4.53 -2.85 -2.00
CA VAL A 124 -4.82 -3.53 -3.26
C VAL A 124 -4.17 -4.92 -3.28
N PRO A 125 -4.74 -5.89 -4.02
CA PRO A 125 -4.06 -7.14 -4.31
C PRO A 125 -2.95 -6.93 -5.36
N GLN A 126 -2.17 -7.98 -5.61
CA GLN A 126 -1.11 -7.97 -6.63
C GLN A 126 -1.57 -8.36 -8.03
N TRP A 127 -2.89 -8.46 -8.24
CA TRP A 127 -3.53 -8.75 -9.52
C TRP A 127 -4.50 -7.65 -9.90
N ARG A 128 -4.89 -7.63 -11.19
CA ARG A 128 -5.87 -6.72 -11.78
C ARG A 128 -7.06 -7.49 -12.35
N VAL A 129 -8.16 -6.80 -12.58
CA VAL A 129 -9.26 -7.32 -13.42
C VAL A 129 -9.05 -6.92 -14.88
N ASP A 130 -9.58 -7.72 -15.80
CA ASP A 130 -9.63 -7.37 -17.22
C ASP A 130 -10.83 -6.47 -17.56
N ALA A 131 -10.99 -6.13 -18.84
CA ALA A 131 -12.10 -5.33 -19.34
C ALA A 131 -13.48 -6.00 -19.13
N ASN A 132 -13.53 -7.31 -18.92
CA ASN A 132 -14.73 -8.07 -18.58
C ASN A 132 -14.90 -8.24 -17.06
N LEU A 133 -14.12 -7.49 -16.26
CA LEU A 133 -14.10 -7.54 -14.80
C LEU A 133 -13.72 -8.92 -14.23
N THR A 134 -12.97 -9.71 -15.01
CA THR A 134 -12.48 -11.02 -14.58
C THR A 134 -11.10 -10.90 -13.97
N PRO A 135 -10.84 -11.48 -12.77
CA PRO A 135 -9.51 -11.50 -12.18
C PRO A 135 -8.47 -12.14 -13.10
N LYS A 136 -7.35 -11.45 -13.30
CA LYS A 136 -6.16 -11.99 -13.96
C LYS A 136 -5.19 -12.59 -12.94
N ASN A 137 -4.19 -13.29 -13.45
CA ASN A 137 -2.97 -13.58 -12.71
C ASN A 137 -2.28 -12.27 -12.25
N PRO A 138 -1.48 -12.32 -11.18
CA PRO A 138 -0.77 -11.15 -10.68
C PRO A 138 0.22 -10.60 -11.71
N ASP A 139 0.28 -9.27 -11.81
CA ASP A 139 1.19 -8.50 -12.65
C ASP A 139 2.40 -7.97 -11.86
N ARG A 140 2.41 -8.20 -10.55
CA ARG A 140 3.55 -7.93 -9.68
C ARG A 140 3.61 -8.93 -8.52
N LEU A 141 4.78 -9.09 -7.95
CA LEU A 141 4.96 -9.73 -6.64
C LEU A 141 5.23 -8.67 -5.58
N VAL A 142 5.00 -9.03 -4.32
CA VAL A 142 5.42 -8.24 -3.16
C VAL A 142 6.05 -9.13 -2.10
N ILE A 143 7.13 -8.64 -1.48
CA ILE A 143 7.71 -9.22 -0.27
C ILE A 143 7.64 -8.17 0.83
N ASP A 144 6.93 -8.47 1.92
CA ASP A 144 6.78 -7.55 3.05
C ASP A 144 7.78 -7.92 4.17
N LEU A 145 8.60 -6.95 4.58
CA LEU A 145 9.62 -7.10 5.60
C LEU A 145 9.14 -6.42 6.88
N ASP A 146 8.65 -7.21 7.84
CA ASP A 146 8.06 -6.72 9.10
C ASP A 146 9.03 -6.93 10.29
N PRO A 147 9.65 -5.85 10.81
CA PRO A 147 10.63 -5.95 11.88
C PRO A 147 9.99 -6.21 13.25
N GLY A 148 10.46 -7.24 13.95
CA GLY A 148 10.14 -7.47 15.36
C GLY A 148 11.15 -6.80 16.29
N ALA A 149 10.65 -5.96 17.20
CA ALA A 149 11.48 -5.19 18.12
C ALA A 149 12.55 -6.06 18.84
N PRO A 150 13.80 -5.57 18.99
CA PRO A 150 14.27 -4.22 18.68
C PRO A 150 14.69 -3.98 17.22
N ALA A 151 14.55 -4.95 16.31
CA ALA A 151 14.87 -4.72 14.89
C ALA A 151 13.98 -3.62 14.30
N GLY A 152 14.48 -2.94 13.27
CA GLY A 152 13.83 -1.84 12.58
C GLY A 152 14.22 -1.77 11.10
N LEU A 153 14.24 -0.55 10.56
CA LEU A 153 14.51 -0.30 9.15
C LEU A 153 15.93 -0.68 8.72
N HIS A 154 16.91 -0.60 9.63
CA HIS A 154 18.27 -1.00 9.35
C HIS A 154 18.35 -2.50 8.98
N GLU A 155 17.80 -3.37 9.84
CA GLU A 155 17.73 -4.81 9.58
C GLU A 155 16.87 -5.13 8.35
N CYS A 156 15.82 -4.35 8.10
CA CYS A 156 15.03 -4.46 6.86
C CYS A 156 15.87 -4.15 5.63
N ALA A 157 16.70 -3.09 5.65
CA ALA A 157 17.56 -2.71 4.53
C ALA A 157 18.61 -3.80 4.24
N VAL A 158 19.24 -4.35 5.27
CA VAL A 158 20.20 -5.46 5.13
C VAL A 158 19.53 -6.66 4.48
N LEU A 159 18.36 -7.08 4.97
CA LEU A 159 17.62 -8.20 4.39
C LEU A 159 17.12 -7.89 2.98
N ALA A 160 16.69 -6.65 2.72
CA ALA A 160 16.18 -6.24 1.42
C ALA A 160 17.22 -6.37 0.30
N LEU A 161 18.50 -6.06 0.58
CA LEU A 161 19.59 -6.28 -0.38
C LEU A 161 19.77 -7.78 -0.69
N ALA A 162 19.71 -8.65 0.32
CA ALA A 162 19.77 -10.09 0.10
C ALA A 162 18.55 -10.61 -0.69
N VAL A 163 17.35 -10.06 -0.42
CA VAL A 163 16.14 -10.39 -1.18
C VAL A 163 16.27 -9.93 -2.64
N ARG A 164 16.81 -8.73 -2.90
CA ARG A 164 17.07 -8.23 -4.25
C ARG A 164 17.93 -9.20 -5.05
N GLU A 165 19.05 -9.67 -4.47
CA GLU A 165 19.93 -10.65 -5.11
C GLU A 165 19.18 -11.94 -5.45
N ARG A 166 18.36 -12.46 -4.52
CA ARG A 166 17.53 -13.65 -4.78
C ARG A 166 16.48 -13.42 -5.86
N LEU A 167 15.90 -12.23 -5.94
CA LEU A 167 14.95 -11.87 -6.99
C LEU A 167 15.64 -11.82 -8.36
N THR A 168 16.83 -11.21 -8.43
CA THR A 168 17.67 -11.20 -9.64
C THR A 168 18.02 -12.63 -10.10
N ASP A 169 18.44 -13.51 -9.18
CA ASP A 169 18.71 -14.93 -9.50
C ASP A 169 17.49 -15.66 -10.10
N LEU A 170 16.28 -15.21 -9.75
CA LEU A 170 15.01 -15.75 -10.25
C LEU A 170 14.51 -15.06 -11.53
N GLY A 171 15.28 -14.12 -12.09
CA GLY A 171 14.93 -13.37 -13.30
C GLY A 171 14.06 -12.13 -13.04
N HIS A 172 13.94 -11.67 -11.79
CA HIS A 172 13.31 -10.41 -11.43
C HIS A 172 14.37 -9.32 -11.24
N ASP A 173 14.98 -8.91 -12.37
CA ASP A 173 16.09 -7.93 -12.38
C ASP A 173 15.66 -6.54 -11.90
N THR A 174 14.38 -6.21 -12.08
CA THR A 174 13.82 -4.93 -11.66
C THR A 174 12.98 -5.11 -10.40
N SER A 175 13.34 -4.41 -9.34
CA SER A 175 12.55 -4.32 -8.12
C SER A 175 12.67 -2.96 -7.47
N VAL A 176 11.62 -2.53 -6.76
CA VAL A 176 11.54 -1.22 -6.10
C VAL A 176 11.25 -1.42 -4.62
N PRO A 177 12.11 -0.89 -3.73
CA PRO A 177 11.84 -0.87 -2.30
C PRO A 177 10.86 0.25 -1.95
N VAL A 178 9.91 -0.03 -1.07
CA VAL A 178 8.88 0.90 -0.61
C VAL A 178 8.85 0.86 0.90
N THR A 179 9.29 1.92 1.58
CA THR A 179 9.09 2.01 3.04
C THR A 179 7.61 1.99 3.35
N SER A 180 7.14 1.12 4.25
CA SER A 180 5.71 0.83 4.42
C SER A 180 4.88 1.99 4.99
N GLY A 181 5.53 3.05 5.48
CA GLY A 181 4.95 4.11 6.30
C GLY A 181 4.59 3.64 7.72
N SER A 182 4.94 2.41 8.11
CA SER A 182 4.70 1.88 9.45
C SER A 182 6.01 1.54 10.15
N LYS A 183 6.44 0.28 10.12
CA LYS A 183 7.67 -0.17 10.80
C LYS A 183 8.69 -0.70 9.83
N GLY A 184 8.24 -1.47 8.84
CA GLY A 184 9.07 -2.13 7.86
C GLY A 184 9.05 -1.48 6.48
N LEU A 185 9.40 -2.29 5.47
CA LEU A 185 9.37 -1.94 4.06
C LEU A 185 8.91 -3.13 3.21
N GLN A 186 8.48 -2.84 2.00
CA GLN A 186 8.01 -3.80 1.01
C GLN A 186 8.95 -3.76 -0.21
N LEU A 187 9.08 -4.89 -0.89
CA LEU A 187 9.78 -4.98 -2.16
C LEU A 187 8.80 -5.41 -3.24
N TYR A 188 8.71 -4.64 -4.32
CA TYR A 188 7.85 -4.94 -5.45
C TYR A 188 8.70 -5.29 -6.67
N ALA A 189 8.27 -6.27 -7.46
CA ALA A 189 8.88 -6.61 -8.75
C ALA A 189 7.77 -6.98 -9.76
N PRO A 190 7.94 -6.67 -11.06
CA PRO A 190 6.93 -6.95 -12.06
C PRO A 190 6.85 -8.45 -12.36
N LEU A 191 5.67 -8.88 -12.78
CA LEU A 191 5.38 -10.22 -13.29
C LEU A 191 4.73 -10.11 -14.67
N ASP A 192 5.00 -11.09 -15.53
CA ASP A 192 4.43 -11.18 -16.88
C ASP A 192 2.97 -11.70 -16.92
N GLY A 193 2.39 -12.01 -15.75
CA GLY A 193 1.05 -12.58 -15.64
C GLY A 193 0.93 -14.05 -16.05
N SER A 194 2.03 -14.76 -16.30
CA SER A 194 1.99 -16.18 -16.68
C SER A 194 1.68 -17.12 -15.52
N ARG A 195 2.00 -16.72 -14.28
CA ARG A 195 1.86 -17.52 -13.07
C ARG A 195 0.69 -17.07 -12.23
N SER A 196 -0.01 -18.02 -11.62
CA SER A 196 -1.08 -17.76 -10.65
C SER A 196 -0.54 -17.18 -9.33
N SER A 197 -1.43 -16.53 -8.55
CA SER A 197 -1.08 -16.05 -7.20
C SER A 197 -0.54 -17.13 -6.28
N ASP A 198 -1.05 -18.36 -6.39
CA ASP A 198 -0.59 -19.49 -5.57
C ASP A 198 0.84 -19.90 -5.97
N GLU A 199 1.15 -19.98 -7.26
CA GLU A 199 2.50 -20.29 -7.74
C GLU A 199 3.52 -19.21 -7.36
N VAL A 200 3.13 -17.93 -7.42
CA VAL A 200 3.97 -16.81 -6.97
C VAL A 200 4.18 -16.88 -5.46
N SER A 201 3.11 -17.07 -4.69
CA SER A 201 3.18 -17.18 -3.23
C SER A 201 4.06 -18.35 -2.78
N ASP A 202 3.96 -19.50 -3.44
CA ASP A 202 4.78 -20.68 -3.14
C ASP A 202 6.27 -20.42 -3.44
N SER A 203 6.57 -19.75 -4.56
CA SER A 203 7.95 -19.36 -4.90
C SER A 203 8.53 -18.37 -3.89
N MET A 204 7.75 -17.36 -3.46
CA MET A 204 8.20 -16.40 -2.45
C MET A 204 8.38 -17.05 -1.08
N ARG A 205 7.60 -18.10 -0.77
CA ARG A 205 7.80 -18.92 0.43
C ARG A 205 9.13 -19.67 0.39
N GLU A 206 9.53 -20.20 -0.75
CA GLU A 206 10.83 -20.88 -0.92
C GLU A 206 11.99 -19.89 -0.73
N VAL A 207 11.90 -18.68 -1.30
CA VAL A 207 12.86 -17.59 -1.05
C VAL A 207 12.94 -17.27 0.44
N ALA A 208 11.80 -17.15 1.12
CA ALA A 208 11.74 -16.86 2.55
C ALA A 208 12.42 -17.97 3.39
N GLN A 209 12.21 -19.23 3.02
CA GLN A 209 12.81 -20.39 3.68
C GLN A 209 14.32 -20.45 3.47
N ALA A 210 14.78 -20.21 2.24
CA ALA A 210 16.20 -20.18 1.91
C ALA A 210 16.93 -19.06 2.67
N LEU A 211 16.41 -17.82 2.64
CA LEU A 211 17.00 -16.71 3.38
C LEU A 211 16.98 -16.92 4.90
N THR A 212 15.94 -17.57 5.45
CA THR A 212 15.93 -17.95 6.88
C THR A 212 17.00 -18.98 7.22
N LYS A 213 17.36 -19.86 6.30
CA LYS A 213 18.45 -20.82 6.49
C LYS A 213 19.81 -20.12 6.42
N ASP A 214 19.97 -19.18 5.49
CA ASP A 214 21.23 -18.49 5.24
C ASP A 214 21.51 -17.40 6.29
N MET A 215 20.47 -16.74 6.80
CA MET A 215 20.55 -15.61 7.73
C MET A 215 19.68 -15.85 8.99
N PRO A 216 19.88 -16.96 9.73
CA PRO A 216 18.95 -17.40 10.78
C PRO A 216 18.82 -16.42 11.95
N ASP A 217 19.81 -15.56 12.18
CA ASP A 217 19.79 -14.54 13.23
C ASP A 217 19.06 -13.26 12.81
N LEU A 218 18.86 -13.04 11.51
CA LEU A 218 18.23 -11.83 10.97
C LEU A 218 16.77 -12.05 10.56
N VAL A 219 16.44 -13.19 9.95
CA VAL A 219 15.15 -13.38 9.28
C VAL A 219 14.39 -14.62 9.77
N VAL A 220 13.07 -14.51 9.79
CA VAL A 220 12.13 -15.61 9.99
C VAL A 220 11.03 -15.56 8.93
N TRP A 221 10.56 -16.71 8.47
CA TRP A 221 9.43 -16.79 7.54
C TRP A 221 8.15 -17.34 8.19
N LYS A 222 8.27 -17.94 9.38
CA LYS A 222 7.13 -18.50 10.13
C LYS A 222 6.36 -17.37 10.81
N MET A 223 5.03 -17.42 10.68
CA MET A 223 4.14 -16.39 11.20
C MET A 223 4.09 -16.29 12.73
N THR A 224 4.64 -17.26 13.46
CA THR A 224 4.66 -17.28 14.92
C THR A 224 5.36 -16.04 15.49
N THR A 225 4.62 -15.20 16.20
CA THR A 225 5.09 -13.90 16.73
C THR A 225 6.28 -14.02 17.69
N ASN A 226 6.33 -15.11 18.46
CA ASN A 226 7.38 -15.37 19.46
C ASN A 226 8.78 -15.49 18.85
N LEU A 227 8.88 -15.79 17.54
CA LEU A 227 10.14 -15.97 16.83
C LEU A 227 10.72 -14.65 16.28
N ARG A 228 9.96 -13.55 16.36
CA ARG A 228 10.29 -12.29 15.67
C ARG A 228 11.16 -11.34 16.48
N LYS A 229 11.39 -11.60 17.78
CA LYS A 229 12.15 -10.66 18.62
C LYS A 229 13.55 -10.44 18.06
N GLY A 230 13.86 -9.21 17.65
CA GLY A 230 15.13 -8.82 17.03
C GLY A 230 15.35 -9.34 15.61
N LYS A 231 14.29 -9.82 14.93
CA LYS A 231 14.35 -10.40 13.59
C LYS A 231 13.32 -9.77 12.68
N ILE A 232 13.54 -9.90 11.38
CA ILE A 232 12.60 -9.51 10.34
C ILE A 232 11.72 -10.71 9.98
N LEU A 233 10.40 -10.54 10.05
CA LEU A 233 9.51 -11.45 9.35
C LEU A 233 9.57 -11.11 7.86
N LEU A 234 9.99 -12.07 7.04
CA LEU A 234 9.77 -12.02 5.60
C LEU A 234 8.40 -12.64 5.30
N ASP A 235 7.38 -11.79 5.17
CA ASP A 235 6.01 -12.17 4.88
C ASP A 235 5.81 -12.36 3.37
N TRP A 236 5.95 -13.62 2.94
CA TRP A 236 5.66 -14.08 1.58
C TRP A 236 4.16 -14.18 1.27
N SER A 237 3.29 -14.18 2.29
CA SER A 237 1.86 -14.48 2.15
C SER A 237 1.05 -13.33 1.53
N GLN A 238 1.65 -12.16 1.36
CA GLN A 238 1.03 -11.01 0.71
C GLN A 238 0.72 -11.25 -0.78
N ASN A 239 1.29 -12.29 -1.39
CA ASN A 239 1.02 -12.70 -2.78
C ASN A 239 -0.22 -13.60 -2.93
N VAL A 240 -0.81 -14.09 -1.83
CA VAL A 240 -2.06 -14.87 -1.89
C VAL A 240 -3.18 -14.00 -2.43
N ALA A 241 -3.97 -14.50 -3.39
CA ALA A 241 -4.97 -13.70 -4.14
C ALA A 241 -5.99 -12.96 -3.26
N ALA A 242 -6.35 -13.53 -2.09
CA ALA A 242 -7.31 -12.95 -1.16
C ALA A 242 -6.74 -11.85 -0.25
N LYS A 243 -5.42 -11.65 -0.25
CA LYS A 243 -4.73 -10.63 0.55
C LYS A 243 -4.65 -9.30 -0.21
N THR A 244 -4.53 -8.24 0.56
CA THR A 244 -4.26 -6.90 0.06
C THR A 244 -3.11 -6.30 0.85
N THR A 245 -2.28 -5.53 0.18
CA THR A 245 -1.15 -4.81 0.76
C THR A 245 -1.38 -3.32 0.56
N VAL A 246 -0.86 -2.49 1.47
CA VAL A 246 -0.94 -1.03 1.30
C VAL A 246 -0.33 -0.65 -0.05
N CYS A 247 -1.03 0.17 -0.81
CA CYS A 247 -0.58 0.62 -2.12
C CYS A 247 0.60 1.60 -1.96
N PRO A 248 1.64 1.54 -2.83
CA PRO A 248 2.60 2.63 -2.95
C PRO A 248 1.90 3.98 -3.04
N TYR A 249 2.47 5.01 -2.40
CA TYR A 249 1.91 6.36 -2.23
C TYR A 249 0.65 6.48 -1.36
N SER A 250 0.08 5.38 -0.84
CA SER A 250 -0.98 5.47 0.17
C SER A 250 -0.44 6.04 1.49
N MET A 251 -1.20 6.95 2.09
CA MET A 251 -0.97 7.33 3.49
C MET A 251 -1.18 6.14 4.44
N ARG A 252 -0.58 6.25 5.61
CA ARG A 252 -0.72 5.34 6.75
C ARG A 252 -1.35 6.08 7.92
N ALA A 253 -2.33 5.47 8.53
CA ALA A 253 -2.98 6.00 9.72
C ALA A 253 -2.18 5.65 10.98
N LYS A 254 -1.00 6.26 11.09
CA LYS A 254 -0.16 6.22 12.29
C LYS A 254 -0.31 7.52 13.09
N GLU A 255 0.52 7.68 14.11
CA GLU A 255 0.57 8.91 14.89
C GLU A 255 0.84 10.14 14.00
N ARG A 256 1.71 9.96 13.00
CA ARG A 256 2.02 10.95 11.96
C ARG A 256 1.48 10.48 10.59
N PRO A 257 1.21 11.39 9.64
CA PRO A 257 0.73 11.08 8.29
C PRO A 257 1.84 10.55 7.38
N THR A 258 2.42 9.42 7.77
CA THR A 258 3.42 8.71 6.98
C THR A 258 2.82 8.09 5.73
N VAL A 259 3.68 7.73 4.77
CA VAL A 259 3.29 7.18 3.46
C VAL A 259 4.03 5.88 3.18
N ALA A 260 3.37 4.96 2.47
CA ALA A 260 4.03 3.85 1.80
C ALA A 260 4.89 4.37 0.63
N ALA A 261 6.10 4.86 0.95
CA ALA A 261 6.89 5.69 0.06
C ALA A 261 7.96 4.89 -0.71
N PRO A 262 7.93 4.89 -2.06
CA PRO A 262 8.99 4.31 -2.90
C PRO A 262 10.35 4.94 -2.65
N ARG A 263 11.40 4.10 -2.67
CA ARG A 263 12.78 4.44 -2.35
C ARG A 263 13.72 3.93 -3.45
N THR A 264 14.91 4.50 -3.49
CA THR A 264 15.99 3.99 -4.35
C THR A 264 16.80 2.91 -3.63
N TRP A 265 17.44 2.01 -4.37
CA TRP A 265 18.36 1.04 -3.78
C TRP A 265 19.56 1.71 -3.11
N ASP A 266 20.06 2.81 -3.66
CA ASP A 266 21.15 3.60 -3.06
C ASP A 266 20.82 4.11 -1.64
N GLU A 267 19.55 4.35 -1.33
CA GLU A 267 19.12 4.73 0.03
C GLU A 267 19.22 3.54 1.00
N LEU A 268 18.87 2.34 0.55
CA LEU A 268 19.00 1.12 1.35
C LEU A 268 20.47 0.73 1.53
N GLU A 269 21.28 0.84 0.48
CA GLU A 269 22.72 0.59 0.54
C GLU A 269 23.40 1.55 1.53
N ARG A 270 23.05 2.85 1.48
CA ARG A 270 23.53 3.84 2.46
C ARG A 270 23.09 3.51 3.89
N GLU A 271 21.88 3.01 4.10
CA GLU A 271 21.41 2.57 5.43
C GLU A 271 22.23 1.41 6.00
N THR A 272 22.68 0.48 5.15
CA THR A 272 23.52 -0.63 5.64
C THR A 272 24.93 -0.17 6.03
N GLN A 273 25.43 0.90 5.42
CA GLN A 273 26.74 1.50 5.73
C GLN A 273 26.68 2.50 6.90
N HIS A 274 25.57 3.24 7.00
CA HIS A 274 25.36 4.31 7.97
C HIS A 274 23.95 4.18 8.58
N PRO A 275 23.78 3.37 9.64
CA PRO A 275 22.48 3.13 10.25
C PRO A 275 21.78 4.41 10.70
N GLY A 276 20.49 4.54 10.39
CA GLY A 276 19.65 5.66 10.79
C GLY A 276 19.43 6.76 9.73
N VAL A 277 19.89 6.55 8.49
CA VAL A 277 19.58 7.45 7.37
C VAL A 277 18.21 7.13 6.76
N LEU A 278 17.78 5.86 6.82
CA LEU A 278 16.48 5.42 6.34
C LEU A 278 15.43 5.60 7.43
N ARG A 279 14.40 6.38 7.11
CA ARG A 279 13.22 6.61 7.94
C ARG A 279 11.95 6.45 7.11
N GLN A 280 10.83 6.22 7.80
CA GLN A 280 9.50 6.41 7.21
C GLN A 280 9.36 7.89 6.82
N LEU A 281 8.64 8.15 5.72
CA LEU A 281 8.44 9.48 5.18
C LEU A 281 7.03 9.96 5.48
N ASP A 282 6.91 11.22 5.92
CA ASP A 282 5.62 11.90 6.01
C ASP A 282 5.19 12.37 4.61
N PHE A 283 3.91 12.71 4.44
CA PHE A 283 3.39 13.05 3.12
C PHE A 283 4.09 14.25 2.46
N GLU A 284 4.54 15.24 3.24
CA GLU A 284 5.30 16.39 2.75
C GLU A 284 6.65 15.96 2.15
N ASP A 285 7.38 15.07 2.83
CA ASP A 285 8.64 14.50 2.31
C ASP A 285 8.42 13.78 0.97
N VAL A 286 7.28 13.09 0.81
CA VAL A 286 6.94 12.40 -0.43
C VAL A 286 6.65 13.37 -1.55
N LEU A 287 5.94 14.47 -1.28
CA LEU A 287 5.68 15.51 -2.29
C LEU A 287 6.98 16.18 -2.75
N GLU A 288 7.87 16.54 -1.82
CA GLU A 288 9.19 17.10 -2.17
C GLU A 288 10.04 16.15 -3.00
N ARG A 289 10.01 14.85 -2.66
CA ARG A 289 10.75 13.83 -3.41
C ARG A 289 10.16 13.60 -4.79
N LEU A 290 8.85 13.62 -4.93
CA LEU A 290 8.20 13.43 -6.22
C LEU A 290 8.57 14.56 -7.20
N ASP A 291 8.64 15.80 -6.71
CA ASP A 291 9.10 16.95 -7.51
C ASP A 291 10.59 16.81 -7.92
N ARG A 292 11.42 16.30 -7.01
CA ARG A 292 12.87 16.15 -7.26
C ARG A 292 13.23 14.96 -8.14
N ASP A 293 12.63 13.80 -7.89
CA ASP A 293 13.09 12.50 -8.38
C ASP A 293 12.11 11.86 -9.38
N GLY A 294 10.86 12.35 -9.47
CA GLY A 294 9.80 11.71 -10.25
C GLY A 294 9.25 10.44 -9.61
N ASP A 295 8.55 9.62 -10.40
CA ASP A 295 7.97 8.36 -9.94
C ASP A 295 9.02 7.24 -9.93
N LEU A 296 9.34 6.71 -8.75
CA LEU A 296 10.23 5.56 -8.63
C LEU A 296 9.55 4.22 -8.93
N MET A 297 8.21 4.18 -8.92
CA MET A 297 7.43 3.00 -9.25
C MET A 297 7.28 2.77 -10.76
N ASP A 298 7.49 3.79 -11.60
CA ASP A 298 7.51 3.68 -13.08
C ASP A 298 8.42 2.54 -13.55
N ALA A 299 9.47 2.22 -12.79
CA ALA A 299 10.40 1.13 -13.09
C ALA A 299 9.73 -0.26 -13.19
N ILE A 300 8.56 -0.46 -12.56
CA ILE A 300 7.85 -1.74 -12.58
C ILE A 300 6.46 -1.64 -13.23
N GLU A 301 6.16 -0.53 -13.90
CA GLU A 301 4.93 -0.35 -14.67
C GLU A 301 5.13 -0.82 -16.12
N HIS A 302 4.39 -1.86 -16.52
CA HIS A 302 4.36 -2.40 -17.88
C HIS A 302 2.93 -2.75 -18.31
#